data_AF-A0A7W5SBR3-F1
#
_entry.id   AF-A0A7W5SBR3-F1
#
_cell.length_a   1.000
_cell.length_b   1.000
_cell.length_c   1.000
_cell.angle_alpha   90.00
_cell.angle_beta   90.00
_cell.angle_gamma   90.00
#
_symmetry.space_group_name_H-M   'P 1'
#
loop_
_entity.id
_entity.type
_entity.pdbx_description
1 polymer ?
#
loop_
_entity_poly.entity_id
_entity_poly.type
_entity_poly.pdbx_seq_one_letter_code
_entity_poly.pdbx_strand_id
1 'polypeptide(L)' 'MKALDRWAYENGATLDVSRPGKPTDNAFVETFNDRLRDECLNVRWFLWLADARAMI' A
#
# COMPACT_ATOMS: atom_id res chain seq x y z
N MET A 1 -17.02 3.89 -0.46
CA MET A 1 -17.04 4.08 1.00
C MET A 1 -17.91 3.04 1.71
N LYS A 2 -19.24 2.98 1.48
CA LYS A 2 -20.16 2.10 2.23
C LYS A 2 -19.71 0.63 2.44
N ALA A 3 -19.10 -0.01 1.44
CA ALA A 3 -18.59 -1.38 1.59
C ALA A 3 -17.34 -1.47 2.48
N LEU A 4 -16.42 -0.50 2.35
CA LEU A 4 -15.21 -0.39 3.20
C LEU A 4 -15.60 -0.02 4.63
N ASP A 5 -16.52 0.93 4.80
CA ASP A 5 -17.01 1.36 6.11
C ASP A 5 -17.70 0.19 6.85
N ARG A 6 -18.51 -0.59 6.13
CA ARG A 6 -19.14 -1.80 6.66
C ARG A 6 -18.11 -2.84 7.06
N TRP A 7 -17.14 -3.12 6.21
CA TRP A 7 -16.06 -4.07 6.52
C TRP A 7 -15.27 -3.61 7.75
N ALA A 8 -14.92 -2.33 7.84
CA ALA A 8 -14.18 -1.78 8.97
C ALA A 8 -14.98 -1.91 10.27
N TYR A 9 -16.28 -1.62 10.24
CA TYR A 9 -17.17 -1.84 11.38
C TYR A 9 -17.22 -3.31 11.79
N GLU A 10 -17.44 -4.22 10.84
CA GLU A 10 -17.51 -5.67 11.10
C GLU A 10 -16.19 -6.24 11.65
N ASN A 11 -15.05 -5.62 11.32
CA ASN A 11 -13.72 -6.04 11.77
C ASN A 11 -13.16 -5.19 12.94
N GLY A 12 -13.93 -4.23 13.46
CA GLY A 12 -13.47 -3.31 14.51
C GLY A 12 -12.26 -2.44 14.10
N ALA A 13 -12.05 -2.25 12.80
CA ALA A 13 -10.95 -1.45 12.26
C ALA A 13 -11.33 0.04 12.25
N THR A 14 -10.42 0.89 12.72
CA THR A 14 -10.55 2.34 12.58
C THR A 14 -10.04 2.77 11.21
N LEU A 15 -10.85 3.51 10.47
CA LEU A 15 -10.45 4.12 9.21
C LEU A 15 -9.91 5.52 9.46
N ASP A 16 -8.65 5.74 9.12
CA ASP A 16 -8.06 7.08 9.04
C ASP A 16 -7.82 7.40 7.56
N VAL A 17 -8.58 8.37 7.04
CA VAL A 17 -8.55 8.75 5.63
C VAL A 17 -7.73 10.01 5.50
N SER A 18 -6.68 9.98 4.67
CA SER A 18 -5.83 11.13 4.38
C SER A 18 -6.66 12.34 3.97
N ARG A 19 -6.36 13.50 4.54
CA ARG A 19 -7.13 14.72 4.24
C ARG A 19 -6.76 15.28 2.86
N PRO A 20 -7.74 15.76 2.08
CA PRO A 20 -7.46 16.48 0.84
C PRO A 20 -6.52 17.67 1.09
N GLY A 21 -5.50 17.84 0.25
CA GLY A 21 -4.52 18.93 0.38
C GLY A 21 -3.47 18.72 1.48
N LYS A 22 -3.45 17.57 2.16
CA LYS A 22 -2.42 17.23 3.15
C LYS A 22 -1.67 15.95 2.77
N PRO A 23 -0.70 16.04 1.83
CA PRO A 23 0.06 14.87 1.35
C PRO A 23 0.87 14.19 2.47
N THR A 24 1.22 14.93 3.53
CA THR A 24 1.98 14.39 4.66
C THR A 24 1.21 13.36 5.49
N ASP A 25 -0.12 13.28 5.36
CA ASP A 25 -0.93 12.26 6.06
C ASP A 25 -0.61 10.84 5.56
N ASN A 26 -0.07 10.67 4.34
CA ASN A 26 0.27 9.37 3.74
C ASN A 26 1.78 9.18 3.50
N ALA A 27 2.62 10.12 3.94
CA ALA A 27 4.03 10.19 3.56
C ALA A 27 4.84 8.91 3.88
N PHE A 28 4.50 8.21 4.96
CA PHE A 28 5.17 6.96 5.32
C PHE A 28 4.92 5.85 4.30
N VAL A 29 3.66 5.65 3.92
CA VAL A 29 3.27 4.63 2.92
C VAL A 29 3.83 4.97 1.55
N GLU A 30 3.83 6.26 1.18
CA GLU A 30 4.44 6.74 -0.06
C GLU A 30 5.93 6.44 -0.09
N THR A 31 6.67 6.83 0.96
CA THR A 31 8.11 6.55 1.07
C THR A 31 8.41 5.06 1.03
N PHE A 32 7.59 4.24 1.69
CA PHE A 32 7.74 2.78 1.65
C PHE A 32 7.55 2.24 0.22
N ASN A 33 6.50 2.66 -0.48
CA ASN A 33 6.20 2.22 -1.83
C ASN A 33 7.29 2.66 -2.82
N ASP A 34 7.83 3.86 -2.65
CA ASP A 34 8.90 4.38 -3.49
C ASP A 34 10.18 3.57 -3.29
N ARG A 35 10.59 3.32 -2.04
CA ARG A 35 11.76 2.48 -1.74
C ARG A 35 11.58 1.04 -2.21
N LEU A 36 10.42 0.43 -1.98
CA LEU A 36 10.12 -0.92 -2.46
C LEU A 36 10.26 -0.99 -3.99
N ARG A 37 9.80 0.04 -4.69
CA ARG A 37 9.91 0.11 -6.14
C ARG A 37 11.37 0.23 -6.57
N ASP A 38 12.14 1.13 -5.99
CA ASP A 38 13.53 1.37 -6.39
C ASP A 38 14.47 0.22 -6.01
N GLU A 39 14.28 -0.38 -4.84
CA GLU A 39 15.20 -1.39 -4.31
C GLU A 39 14.83 -2.82 -4.73
N CYS A 40 13.56 -3.12 -5.01
CA CYS A 40 13.12 -4.48 -5.34
C CYS A 40 12.56 -4.60 -6.76
N LEU A 41 11.61 -3.73 -7.14
CA LEU A 41 10.86 -3.91 -8.39
C LEU A 41 11.60 -3.41 -9.64
N ASN A 42 12.37 -2.32 -9.52
CA ASN A 42 13.10 -1.72 -10.63
C ASN A 42 14.43 -2.45 -10.93
N VAL A 43 15.00 -3.15 -9.94
CA VAL A 43 16.28 -3.85 -10.09
C VAL A 43 16.13 -5.25 -10.70
N ARG A 44 14.90 -5.77 -10.83
CA ARG A 44 14.65 -7.14 -11.25
C ARG A 44 13.43 -7.24 -12.16
N TRP A 45 13.57 -8.02 -13.23
CA TRP A 45 12.45 -8.38 -14.09
C TRP A 45 11.87 -9.71 -13.63
N PHE A 46 10.55 -9.75 -13.43
CA PHE A 46 9.82 -10.96 -13.10
C PHE A 46 9.04 -11.44 -14.33
N LEU A 47 9.17 -12.74 -14.64
CA LEU A 47 8.40 -13.36 -15.72
C LEU A 47 7.00 -13.75 -15.23
N TRP A 48 6.88 -14.12 -13.95
CA TRP A 48 5.63 -14.55 -13.34
C TRP A 48 5.38 -13.93 -11.96
N LEU A 49 4.11 -13.86 -11.57
CA LEU A 49 3.72 -13.40 -10.24
C LEU A 49 4.29 -14.30 -9.12
N ALA A 50 4.42 -15.61 -9.38
CA ALA A 50 5.01 -16.55 -8.43
C ALA A 50 6.47 -16.20 -8.11
N ASP A 51 7.24 -15.78 -9.10
CA ASP A 51 8.64 -15.39 -8.93
C ASP A 51 8.75 -14.13 -8.05
N ALA A 52 7.88 -13.14 -8.28
CA ALA A 52 7.83 -11.93 -7.47
C ALA A 52 7.49 -12.24 -6.01
N ARG A 53 6.49 -13.10 -5.76
CA ARG A 53 6.06 -13.49 -4.40
C ARG A 53 7.08 -14.31 -3.63
N ALA A 54 7.97 -15.03 -4.31
CA ALA A 54 9.03 -15.79 -3.66
C ALA A 54 10.20 -14.90 -3.22
N MET A 55 10.32 -13.68 -3.78
CA MET A 55 11.45 -12.78 -3.55
C MET A 55 11.12 -11.54 -2.71
N ILE A 56 9.86 -11.10 -2.72
CA ILE A 56 9.36 -9.89 -2.02
C ILE A 56 8.36 -10.29 -0.95
#